data_AF-A0A352JZS1-F1
#
_entry.id   AF-A0A352JZS1-F1
#
_cell.length_a   1.000
_cell.length_b   1.000
_cell.length_c   1.000
_cell.angle_alpha   90.00
_cell.angle_beta   90.00
_cell.angle_gamma   90.00
#
_symmetry.space_group_name_H-M   'P 1'
#
loop_
_entity.id
_entity.type
_entity.pdbx_description
1 polymer ?
#
loop_
_entity_poly.entity_id
_entity_poly.type
_entity_poly.pdbx_seq_one_letter_code
_entity_poly.pdbx_strand_id
1 'polypeptide(L)' 'LQGLDGVPCQSWFTIGEVIGIYLDPAFITEAGRFDTAKAAIPTRCGYQDYMEAGDLFELTRP' A
#
# COMPACT_ATOMS: atom_id res chain seq x y z
N LEU A 1 4.40 14.29 17.94
CA LEU A 1 3.50 14.90 16.95
C LEU A 1 2.53 15.80 17.70
N GLN A 2 2.27 17.00 17.20
CA GLN A 2 1.30 17.92 17.78
C GLN A 2 0.45 18.52 16.67
N GLY A 3 -0.81 18.82 16.98
CA GLY A 3 -1.71 19.53 16.08
C GLY A 3 -1.32 20.99 15.92
N LEU A 4 -1.96 21.67 14.95
CA LEU A 4 -1.84 23.11 14.76
C LEU A 4 -2.32 23.89 16.00
N ASP A 5 -3.24 23.31 16.76
CA ASP A 5 -3.77 23.79 18.03
C ASP A 5 -2.81 23.58 19.22
N GLY A 6 -1.66 22.95 19.00
CA GLY A 6 -0.69 22.63 20.05
C GLY A 6 -1.05 21.40 20.89
N VAL A 7 -2.15 20.69 20.59
CA VAL A 7 -2.56 19.49 21.32
C VAL A 7 -1.69 18.31 20.89
N PRO A 8 -1.13 17.51 21.82
CA PRO A 8 -0.38 16.31 21.46
C PRO A 8 -1.24 15.31 20.68
N CYS A 9 -0.76 14.87 19.52
CA CYS A 9 -1.47 13.87 18.74
C CYS A 9 -1.47 12.51 19.47
N GLN A 10 -2.61 11.84 19.52
CA GLN A 10 -2.74 10.46 20.01
C GLN A 10 -2.39 9.45 18.90
N SER A 11 -1.24 9.64 18.27
CA SER A 11 -0.74 8.77 17.22
C SER A 11 0.78 8.79 17.18
N TRP A 12 1.35 7.74 16.60
CA TRP A 12 2.79 7.60 16.41
C TRP A 12 3.11 7.68 14.92
N PHE A 13 4.18 8.39 14.60
CA PHE A 13 4.80 8.35 13.28
C PHE A 13 6.02 7.47 13.39
N THR A 14 5.97 6.33 12.71
CA THR A 14 7.01 5.31 12.76
C THR A 14 7.76 5.33 11.43
N ILE A 15 9.10 5.40 11.50
CA ILE A 15 9.99 5.27 10.34
C ILE A 15 10.80 3.99 10.53
N GLY A 16 10.92 3.19 9.48
CA GLY A 16 11.73 1.98 9.47
C GLY A 16 12.42 1.77 8.12
N GLU A 17 13.58 1.13 8.15
CA GLU A 17 14.31 0.69 6.96
C GLU A 17 13.84 -0.70 6.54
N VAL A 18 13.55 -0.87 5.24
CA VAL A 18 13.22 -2.19 4.68
C VAL A 18 14.53 -2.94 4.41
N ILE A 19 14.81 -3.96 5.23
CA ILE A 19 16.03 -4.78 5.11
C ILE A 19 15.84 -6.07 4.31
N GLY A 20 14.60 -6.39 3.91
CA GLY A 20 14.27 -7.60 3.15
C GLY A 20 12.77 -7.73 2.90
N ILE A 21 12.41 -8.58 1.95
CA ILE A 21 11.02 -8.89 1.57
C ILE A 21 10.86 -10.39 1.31
N TYR A 22 9.65 -10.91 1.54
CA TYR A 22 9.25 -12.24 1.11
C TYR A 22 8.06 -12.11 0.16
N LEU A 23 8.18 -12.69 -1.03
CA LEU A 23 7.15 -12.68 -2.07
C LEU A 23 6.93 -14.12 -2.54
N ASP A 24 5.67 -14.49 -2.73
CA ASP A 24 5.34 -15.73 -3.44
C ASP A 24 5.58 -15.50 -4.95
N PRO A 25 6.48 -16.28 -5.60
CA PRO A 25 6.79 -16.13 -7.03
C PRO A 25 5.57 -16.22 -7.94
N ALA A 26 4.48 -16.87 -7.51
CA ALA A 26 3.25 -16.95 -8.27
C ALA A 26 2.59 -15.59 -8.55
N PHE A 27 2.93 -14.54 -7.80
CA PHE A 27 2.40 -13.19 -7.96
C PHE A 27 3.37 -12.23 -8.64
N ILE A 28 4.44 -12.74 -9.24
CA ILE A 28 5.38 -11.94 -10.03
C ILE A 28 5.07 -12.14 -11.51
N THR A 29 4.80 -11.04 -12.21
CA THR A 29 4.57 -11.06 -13.65
C THR A 29 5.87 -11.36 -14.40
N GLU A 30 5.76 -11.72 -15.68
CA GLU A 30 6.93 -11.96 -16.54
C GLU A 30 7.85 -10.73 -16.65
N ALA A 31 7.30 -9.51 -16.50
CA ALA A 31 8.04 -8.26 -16.48
C ALA A 31 8.74 -7.98 -15.12
N GLY A 32 8.68 -8.92 -14.18
CA GLY A 32 9.32 -8.80 -12.86
C GLY A 32 8.58 -7.86 -11.89
N ARG A 33 7.29 -7.59 -12.13
CA ARG A 33 6.47 -6.73 -11.27
C ARG A 33 5.51 -7.54 -10.42
N PHE A 34 5.13 -7.00 -9.26
CA PHE A 34 4.11 -7.64 -8.43
C PHE A 34 2.72 -7.45 -9.04
N ASP A 35 1.98 -8.55 -9.18
CA ASP A 35 0.62 -8.60 -9.69
C ASP A 35 -0.38 -8.33 -8.56
N THR A 36 -0.72 -7.04 -8.38
CA THR A 36 -1.64 -6.61 -7.32
C THR A 36 -3.07 -7.08 -7.55
N ALA A 37 -3.48 -7.26 -8.81
CA ALA A 37 -4.81 -7.73 -9.18
C ALA A 37 -4.97 -9.20 -8.80
N LYS A 38 -3.98 -10.04 -9.17
CA LYS A 38 -3.96 -11.46 -8.78
C LYS A 38 -3.86 -11.65 -7.27
N ALA A 39 -3.14 -10.77 -6.57
CA ALA A 39 -2.97 -10.85 -5.12
C ALA A 39 -4.21 -10.42 -4.32
N ALA A 40 -5.21 -9.79 -4.95
CA ALA A 40 -6.44 -9.32 -4.32
C ALA A 40 -6.18 -8.55 -3.00
N ILE A 41 -5.21 -7.62 -3.01
CA ILE A 41 -4.80 -6.91 -1.81
C ILE A 41 -6.00 -6.06 -1.30
N PRO A 42 -6.45 -6.26 -0.05
CA PRO A 42 -7.58 -5.50 0.48
C PRO A 42 -7.14 -4.08 0.83
N THR A 43 -7.88 -3.11 0.30
CA THR A 43 -7.75 -1.68 0.62
C THR A 43 -8.85 -1.29 1.61
N ARG A 44 -8.49 -0.54 2.66
CA ARG A 44 -9.46 -0.01 3.62
C ARG A 44 -10.05 1.31 3.10
N CYS A 45 -11.37 1.40 3.02
CA CYS A 45 -12.06 2.54 2.41
C CYS A 45 -12.82 3.43 3.40
N GLY A 46 -12.62 3.22 4.71
CA GLY A 46 -13.38 3.87 5.79
C GLY A 46 -14.36 2.91 6.45
N TYR A 47 -14.78 3.20 7.68
CA TYR A 47 -15.70 2.36 8.47
C TYR A 47 -15.43 0.86 8.33
N GLN A 48 -16.37 0.05 7.84
CA GLN A 48 -16.20 -1.38 7.57
C GLN A 48 -16.12 -1.70 6.08
N ASP A 49 -15.83 -0.69 5.26
CA ASP A 49 -15.79 -0.83 3.80
C ASP A 49 -14.39 -1.21 3.32
N TYR A 50 -14.33 -2.21 2.45
CA TYR A 50 -13.11 -2.72 1.83
C TYR A 50 -13.29 -2.86 0.34
N MET A 51 -12.19 -2.70 -0.38
CA MET A 51 -12.13 -2.83 -1.83
C MET A 51 -10.91 -3.68 -2.21
N GLU A 52 -11.06 -4.55 -3.19
CA GLU A 52 -9.94 -5.21 -3.84
C GLU A 52 -9.38 -4.31 -4.95
N ALA A 53 -8.06 -4.25 -5.09
CA ALA A 53 -7.44 -3.53 -6.20
C ALA A 53 -7.83 -4.18 -7.54
N GLY A 54 -8.36 -3.38 -8.48
CA GLY A 54 -8.65 -3.82 -9.84
C GLY A 54 -7.40 -3.84 -10.74
N ASP A 55 -7.63 -3.85 -12.04
CA ASP A 55 -6.57 -3.87 -13.05
C ASP A 55 -5.72 -2.60 -13.03
N LEU A 56 -4.40 -2.77 -13.18
CA LEU A 56 -3.46 -1.67 -13.35
C LEU A 56 -3.37 -1.25 -14.82
N PHE A 57 -3.22 0.05 -15.06
CA PHE A 57 -2.85 0.61 -16.35
C PHE A 57 -1.66 1.56 -16.19
N GLU A 58 -0.86 1.71 -17.25
CA GLU A 58 0.31 2.57 -17.25
C GLU A 58 0.04 3.90 -17.93
N LEU A 59 0.59 4.98 -17.38
CA LEU A 59 0.59 6.31 -17.98
C LEU A 59 2.03 6.72 -18.27
N THR A 60 2.29 7.18 -19.49
CA THR A 60 3.52 7.91 -19.80
C THR A 60 3.44 9.28 -19.16
N ARG A 61 4.48 9.66 -18.41
CA ARG A 61 4.60 11.03 -17.90
C ARG A 61 4.68 11.99 -19.11
N PRO A 62 3.89 13.08 -19.16
CA PRO A 62 4.00 14.10 -20.20
C PRO A 62 5.35 14.82 -20.17
#